data_AF-A0A4Z2I6E2-F1
#
_entry.id   AF-A0A4Z2I6E2-F1
#
_cell.length_a   1.000
_cell.length_b   1.000
_cell.length_c   1.000
_cell.angle_alpha   90.00
_cell.angle_beta   90.00
_cell.angle_gamma   90.00
#
_symmetry.space_group_name_H-M   'P 1'
#
loop_
_entity.id
_entity.type
_entity.pdbx_description
1 polymer ?
#
loop_
_entity_poly.entity_id
_entity_poly.type
_entity_poly.pdbx_seq_one_letter_code
_entity_poly.pdbx_strand_id
1 'polypeptide(L)'
;MRSLREPLLEAELNRDGTSPLWLFATEIMRSLPAIQEPPSELLFFSPPKTKKKRSAQLDGAEAEEARACAAYLLHVQLIGIDSFPAVFSPLFVLQRNMVYVSQLLSSKKESHLLKGLALFAKSLESVPDRSLAASLLELKSFYSAPRNLREVLTDCPMQHLRQSGLQVFQLFIDKLDAEAKHKFFRCMLKTSNHDGVESYIIKNIRNQVEFSMKPGNGDKSFVGAELLPLMALVLCLPQGAETDLLTSMDRVMESLNLLRYLLLREADLRSTTDVWEELSGIKEEYLKVLRVGLGISRGYYSSELKALREDRKLKAREAREASRSSRLLKSITVRHQEGSNMSPEAQHQGQQADHCRVLQVLQSALVTFDLMESLIFRIEEIAEEKLKIPN
;
A
#
# COMPACT_ATOMS: atom_id res chain seq x y z
N MET A 1 -23.41 25.93 -5.15
CA MET A 1 -22.16 25.55 -4.45
C MET A 1 -22.37 25.04 -3.03
N ARG A 2 -22.93 25.81 -2.06
CA ARG A 2 -23.13 25.30 -0.67
C ARG A 2 -23.91 23.98 -0.63
N SER A 3 -25.03 23.89 -1.34
CA SER A 3 -25.87 22.69 -1.42
C SER A 3 -25.18 21.45 -2.02
N LEU A 4 -24.17 21.65 -2.87
CA LEU A 4 -23.35 20.56 -3.43
C LEU A 4 -22.34 20.05 -2.40
N ARG A 5 -21.80 20.93 -1.56
CA ARG A 5 -20.93 20.52 -0.46
C ARG A 5 -21.74 19.89 0.67
N GLU A 6 -22.76 20.58 1.15
CA GLU A 6 -23.60 20.15 2.25
C GLU A 6 -25.08 20.25 1.85
N PRO A 7 -25.87 19.16 1.98
CA PRO A 7 -25.53 17.87 2.60
C PRO A 7 -24.87 16.84 1.65
N LEU A 8 -24.76 17.14 0.35
CA LEU A 8 -24.54 16.12 -0.67
C LEU A 8 -23.15 15.48 -0.66
N LEU A 9 -22.11 16.12 -0.14
CA LEU A 9 -20.78 15.52 -0.05
C LEU A 9 -20.67 14.49 1.08
N GLU A 10 -21.48 14.62 2.13
CA GLU A 10 -21.55 13.63 3.22
C GLU A 10 -22.58 12.52 2.95
N ALA A 11 -23.57 12.80 2.09
CA ALA A 11 -24.66 11.88 1.81
C ALA A 11 -24.23 10.59 1.09
N GLU A 12 -24.75 9.45 1.51
CA GLU A 12 -24.81 8.25 0.68
C GLU A 12 -26.04 8.33 -0.24
N LEU A 13 -25.81 8.12 -1.54
CA LEU A 13 -26.86 8.19 -2.55
C LEU A 13 -27.09 6.80 -3.14
N ASN A 14 -28.26 6.25 -2.85
CA ASN A 14 -28.71 4.99 -3.44
C ASN A 14 -29.16 5.22 -4.88
N ARG A 15 -28.81 4.29 -5.76
CA ARG A 15 -29.17 4.33 -7.19
C ARG A 15 -30.65 4.03 -7.48
N ASP A 16 -31.44 3.73 -6.45
CA ASP A 16 -32.89 3.56 -6.56
C ASP A 16 -33.60 4.86 -6.97
N GLY A 17 -32.94 6.01 -6.81
CA GLY A 17 -33.39 7.29 -7.33
C GLY A 17 -34.52 7.94 -6.54
N THR A 18 -34.99 7.28 -5.48
CA THR A 18 -36.18 7.69 -4.72
C THR A 18 -35.87 8.43 -3.42
N SER A 19 -34.62 8.42 -2.96
CA SER A 19 -34.25 9.09 -1.70
C SER A 19 -34.39 10.62 -1.81
N PRO A 20 -34.78 11.33 -0.73
CA PRO A 20 -34.88 12.79 -0.74
C PRO A 20 -33.58 13.49 -1.15
N LEU A 21 -32.42 12.93 -0.77
CA LEU A 21 -31.10 13.46 -1.13
C LEU A 21 -30.77 13.23 -2.60
N TRP A 22 -31.26 12.15 -3.21
CA TRP A 22 -31.14 11.92 -4.66
C TRP A 22 -31.95 12.95 -5.46
N LEU A 23 -33.22 13.14 -5.07
CA LEU A 23 -34.09 14.14 -5.69
C LEU A 23 -33.51 15.55 -5.53
N PHE A 24 -32.98 15.86 -4.33
CA PHE A 24 -32.28 17.11 -4.07
C PHE A 24 -31.04 17.28 -4.96
N ALA A 25 -30.19 16.26 -5.09
CA ALA A 25 -29.04 16.27 -5.98
C ALA A 25 -29.44 16.49 -7.45
N THR A 26 -30.50 15.81 -7.89
CA THR A 26 -31.04 15.93 -9.24
C THR A 26 -31.53 17.34 -9.53
N GLU A 27 -32.29 17.94 -8.60
CA GLU A 27 -32.80 19.29 -8.75
C GLU A 27 -31.67 20.34 -8.76
N ILE A 28 -30.66 20.17 -7.89
CA ILE A 28 -29.47 21.04 -7.89
C ILE A 28 -28.73 20.92 -9.22
N MET A 29 -28.43 19.71 -9.70
CA MET A 29 -27.73 19.51 -10.98
C MET A 29 -28.53 20.05 -12.18
N ARG A 30 -29.86 19.96 -12.14
CA ARG A 30 -30.77 20.53 -13.15
C ARG A 30 -30.82 22.06 -13.11
N SER A 31 -30.67 22.68 -11.94
CA SER A 31 -30.66 24.13 -11.78
C SER A 31 -29.38 24.80 -12.31
N LEU A 32 -28.26 24.06 -12.38
CA LEU A 32 -26.95 24.56 -12.81
C LEU A 32 -26.97 25.17 -14.23
N PRO A 33 -27.50 24.48 -15.27
CA PRO A 33 -27.69 25.10 -16.59
C PRO A 33 -28.59 26.33 -16.56
N ALA A 34 -29.63 26.35 -15.72
CA ALA A 34 -30.59 27.46 -15.65
C ALA A 34 -29.95 28.76 -15.13
N ILE A 35 -28.87 28.66 -14.34
CA ILE A 35 -28.09 29.80 -13.86
C ILE A 35 -26.85 30.09 -14.72
N GLN A 36 -26.77 29.52 -15.93
CA GLN A 36 -25.63 29.65 -16.86
C GLN A 36 -24.32 29.10 -16.30
N GLU A 37 -24.38 28.09 -15.44
CA GLU A 37 -23.20 27.35 -14.96
C GLU A 37 -23.36 25.85 -15.26
N PRO A 38 -23.45 25.42 -16.53
CA PRO A 38 -23.65 24.01 -16.86
C PRO A 38 -22.51 23.14 -16.31
N PRO A 39 -22.76 21.86 -15.98
CA PRO A 39 -21.75 21.00 -15.34
C PRO A 39 -20.39 20.95 -16.06
N SER A 40 -20.38 20.94 -17.40
CA SER A 40 -19.13 20.98 -18.18
C SER A 40 -18.33 22.26 -17.98
N GLU A 41 -18.98 23.41 -17.89
CA GLU A 41 -18.31 24.70 -17.65
C GLU A 41 -17.82 24.79 -16.21
N LEU A 42 -18.65 24.36 -15.26
CA LEU A 42 -18.30 24.35 -13.84
C LEU A 42 -17.10 23.44 -13.54
N LEU A 43 -17.04 22.27 -14.18
CA LEU A 43 -16.02 21.25 -13.89
C LEU A 43 -14.76 21.39 -14.75
N PHE A 44 -14.87 21.76 -16.03
CA PHE A 44 -13.73 21.66 -16.94
C PHE A 44 -13.11 23.00 -17.33
N PHE A 45 -13.87 24.09 -17.27
CA PHE A 45 -13.46 25.38 -17.83
C PHE A 45 -13.44 26.52 -16.82
N SER A 46 -14.08 26.37 -15.67
CA SER A 46 -14.07 27.38 -14.61
C SER A 46 -12.64 27.54 -14.04
N PRO A 47 -11.98 28.70 -14.23
CA PRO A 47 -10.66 28.90 -13.69
C PRO A 47 -10.72 28.97 -12.16
N PRO A 48 -9.76 28.38 -11.44
CA PRO A 48 -9.56 28.70 -10.04
C PRO A 48 -9.11 30.16 -9.96
N LYS A 49 -10.07 31.05 -9.63
CA LYS A 49 -9.93 32.49 -9.35
C LYS A 49 -9.87 33.41 -10.58
N THR A 50 -11.02 33.95 -10.96
CA THR A 50 -11.11 35.35 -11.41
C THR A 50 -11.92 36.15 -10.39
N LYS A 51 -11.29 37.17 -9.81
CA LYS A 51 -11.75 38.09 -8.76
C LYS A 51 -13.00 38.95 -9.12
N LYS A 52 -13.89 38.49 -10.00
CA LYS A 52 -15.06 39.26 -10.45
C LYS A 52 -16.34 38.43 -10.36
N LYS A 53 -16.82 38.24 -9.13
CA LYS A 53 -18.20 38.51 -8.69
C LYS A 53 -18.27 38.16 -7.21
N ARG A 54 -18.23 39.21 -6.37
CA ARG A 54 -18.58 39.13 -4.95
C ARG A 54 -20.07 38.83 -4.87
N SER A 55 -20.43 37.56 -4.67
CA SER A 55 -21.71 37.17 -4.10
C SER A 55 -21.56 35.84 -3.37
N ALA A 56 -21.70 35.91 -2.03
CA ALA A 56 -21.66 34.85 -1.03
C ALA A 56 -20.31 34.13 -0.78
N GLN A 57 -19.77 34.35 0.41
CA GLN A 57 -18.55 33.77 0.99
C GLN A 57 -18.59 32.23 0.99
N LEU A 58 -17.71 31.63 0.19
CA LEU A 58 -17.21 30.26 0.35
C LEU A 58 -15.68 30.37 0.23
N ASP A 59 -14.96 29.74 1.14
CA ASP A 59 -13.49 29.69 1.01
C ASP A 59 -13.10 28.90 -0.25
N GLY A 60 -11.89 29.11 -0.77
CA GLY A 60 -11.39 28.45 -1.98
C GLY A 60 -11.49 26.92 -1.88
N ALA A 61 -11.17 26.37 -0.71
CA ALA A 61 -11.26 24.93 -0.44
C ALA A 61 -12.72 24.41 -0.45
N GLU A 62 -13.66 25.15 0.14
CA GLU A 62 -15.07 24.76 0.17
C GLU A 62 -15.70 24.75 -1.22
N ALA A 63 -15.26 25.67 -2.08
CA ALA A 63 -15.68 25.70 -3.48
C ALA A 63 -15.11 24.51 -4.28
N GLU A 64 -13.89 24.05 -3.97
CA GLU A 64 -13.30 22.87 -4.58
C GLU A 64 -14.00 21.58 -4.14
N GLU A 65 -14.36 21.46 -2.86
CA GLU A 65 -15.18 20.36 -2.33
C GLU A 65 -16.55 20.27 -3.02
N ALA A 66 -17.23 21.41 -3.20
CA ALA A 66 -18.51 21.46 -3.91
C ALA A 66 -18.38 21.01 -5.38
N ARG A 67 -17.30 21.39 -6.08
CA ARG A 67 -17.05 20.92 -7.46
C ARG A 67 -16.72 19.44 -7.50
N ALA A 68 -15.94 18.94 -6.53
CA ALA A 68 -15.65 17.52 -6.44
C ALA A 68 -16.91 16.69 -6.19
N CYS A 69 -17.85 17.20 -5.37
CA CYS A 69 -19.17 16.58 -5.23
C CYS A 69 -19.93 16.58 -6.57
N ALA A 70 -19.99 17.70 -7.29
CA ALA A 70 -20.64 17.76 -8.59
C ALA A 70 -20.03 16.79 -9.61
N ALA A 71 -18.69 16.64 -9.63
CA ALA A 71 -18.02 15.65 -10.48
C ALA A 71 -18.41 14.21 -10.13
N TYR A 72 -18.52 13.89 -8.83
CA TYR A 72 -19.02 12.60 -8.37
C TYR A 72 -20.48 12.36 -8.79
N LEU A 73 -21.38 13.32 -8.57
CA LEU A 73 -22.79 13.21 -8.95
C LEU A 73 -22.94 12.97 -10.46
N LEU A 74 -22.17 13.71 -11.26
CA LEU A 74 -22.21 13.61 -12.71
C LEU A 74 -21.62 12.29 -13.23
N HIS A 75 -20.39 11.94 -12.83
CA HIS A 75 -19.64 10.85 -13.46
C HIS A 75 -19.82 9.49 -12.78
N VAL A 76 -20.23 9.46 -11.50
CA VAL A 76 -20.42 8.22 -10.74
C VAL A 76 -21.90 7.89 -10.58
N GLN A 77 -22.72 8.89 -10.24
CA GLN A 77 -24.17 8.73 -10.06
C GLN A 77 -24.96 9.01 -11.35
N LEU A 78 -24.31 9.52 -12.40
CA LEU A 78 -24.91 9.81 -13.70
C LEU A 78 -26.05 10.85 -13.63
N ILE A 79 -26.09 11.66 -12.57
CA ILE A 79 -27.09 12.71 -12.41
C ILE A 79 -26.76 13.88 -13.34
N GLY A 80 -27.64 14.15 -14.30
CA GLY A 80 -27.48 15.20 -15.30
C GLY A 80 -26.52 14.84 -16.45
N ILE A 81 -26.13 13.57 -16.56
CA ILE A 81 -25.19 13.12 -17.60
C ILE A 81 -25.69 13.38 -19.02
N ASP A 82 -27.02 13.37 -19.24
CA ASP A 82 -27.63 13.62 -20.54
C ASP A 82 -27.37 15.04 -21.06
N SER A 83 -27.12 15.99 -20.14
CA SER A 83 -26.78 17.37 -20.48
C SER A 83 -25.28 17.58 -20.70
N PHE A 84 -24.46 16.55 -20.44
CA PHE A 84 -23.02 16.65 -20.52
C PHE A 84 -22.49 16.32 -21.92
N PRO A 85 -21.60 17.16 -22.50
CA PRO A 85 -21.14 16.93 -23.86
C PRO A 85 -20.41 15.60 -24.04
N ALA A 86 -20.94 14.74 -24.92
CA ALA A 86 -20.35 13.45 -25.26
C ALA A 86 -19.08 13.55 -26.13
N VAL A 87 -18.65 14.76 -26.50
CA VAL A 87 -17.48 15.03 -27.35
C VAL A 87 -16.14 14.92 -26.59
N PHE A 88 -16.17 14.88 -25.26
CA PHE A 88 -14.94 14.81 -24.47
C PHE A 88 -14.35 13.40 -24.49
N SER A 89 -13.05 13.30 -24.78
CA SER A 89 -12.36 12.02 -24.71
C SER A 89 -12.27 11.54 -23.25
N PRO A 90 -12.27 10.20 -23.02
CA PRO A 90 -12.07 9.63 -21.69
C PRO A 90 -10.82 10.15 -20.97
N LEU A 91 -9.72 10.33 -21.72
CA LEU A 91 -8.48 10.87 -21.19
C LEU A 91 -8.65 12.32 -20.70
N PHE A 92 -9.34 13.17 -21.46
CA PHE A 92 -9.59 14.55 -21.04
C PHE A 92 -10.45 14.59 -19.77
N VAL A 93 -11.51 13.77 -19.70
CA VAL A 93 -12.35 13.65 -18.51
C VAL A 93 -11.54 13.18 -17.31
N LEU A 94 -10.69 12.16 -17.46
CA LEU A 94 -9.77 11.71 -16.42
C LEU A 94 -8.87 12.86 -15.94
N GLN A 95 -8.20 13.58 -16.85
CA GLN A 95 -7.30 14.68 -16.48
C GLN A 95 -7.99 15.74 -15.62
N ARG A 96 -9.24 16.08 -15.94
CA ARG A 96 -10.04 17.02 -15.16
C ARG A 96 -10.44 16.43 -13.82
N ASN A 97 -10.93 15.20 -13.80
CA ASN A 97 -11.38 14.54 -12.58
C ASN A 97 -10.25 14.25 -11.60
N MET A 98 -9.00 14.10 -12.05
CA MET A 98 -7.85 13.87 -11.16
C MET A 98 -7.66 14.97 -10.12
N VAL A 99 -8.05 16.22 -10.42
CA VAL A 99 -8.03 17.33 -9.45
C VAL A 99 -9.04 17.09 -8.32
N TYR A 100 -10.26 16.68 -8.68
CA TYR A 100 -11.33 16.39 -7.72
C TYR A 100 -11.08 15.12 -6.92
N VAL A 101 -10.53 14.09 -7.57
CA VAL A 101 -10.06 12.88 -6.90
C VAL A 101 -9.02 13.24 -5.86
N SER A 102 -8.01 14.04 -6.22
CA SER A 102 -6.98 14.46 -5.28
C SER A 102 -7.59 15.22 -4.09
N GLN A 103 -8.55 16.12 -4.33
CA GLN A 103 -9.25 16.84 -3.26
C GLN A 103 -9.99 15.88 -2.31
N LEU A 104 -10.77 14.95 -2.86
CA LEU A 104 -11.56 14.00 -2.06
C LEU A 104 -10.68 13.03 -1.26
N LEU A 105 -9.63 12.49 -1.88
CA LEU A 105 -8.69 11.57 -1.24
C LEU A 105 -7.78 12.23 -0.19
N SER A 106 -7.73 13.56 -0.14
CA SER A 106 -6.99 14.30 0.89
C SER A 106 -7.73 14.40 2.23
N SER A 107 -9.03 14.07 2.24
CA SER A 107 -9.89 14.14 3.41
C SER A 107 -9.70 12.91 4.32
N LYS A 108 -10.00 13.06 5.61
CA LYS A 108 -10.08 11.94 6.57
C LYS A 108 -11.49 11.37 6.73
N LYS A 109 -12.48 12.01 6.11
CA LYS A 109 -13.89 11.61 6.22
C LYS A 109 -14.18 10.45 5.27
N GLU A 110 -14.83 9.40 5.80
CA GLU A 110 -15.20 8.20 5.04
C GLU A 110 -16.00 8.51 3.78
N SER A 111 -17.02 9.37 3.88
CA SER A 111 -17.86 9.83 2.78
C SER A 111 -17.06 10.42 1.61
N HIS A 112 -16.02 11.20 1.91
CA HIS A 112 -15.17 11.84 0.92
C HIS A 112 -14.27 10.82 0.25
N LEU A 113 -13.66 9.93 1.04
CA LEU A 113 -12.79 8.88 0.54
C LEU A 113 -13.56 7.91 -0.37
N LEU A 114 -14.76 7.48 0.02
CA LEU A 114 -15.63 6.65 -0.82
C LEU A 114 -15.91 7.30 -2.17
N LYS A 115 -16.29 8.59 -2.16
CA LYS A 115 -16.58 9.35 -3.38
C LYS A 115 -15.34 9.56 -4.23
N GLY A 116 -14.19 9.83 -3.61
CA GLY A 116 -12.90 10.00 -4.28
C GLY A 116 -12.46 8.72 -4.98
N LEU A 117 -12.53 7.59 -4.29
CA LEU A 117 -12.22 6.26 -4.84
C LEU A 117 -13.17 5.89 -5.99
N ALA A 118 -14.48 6.11 -5.80
CA ALA A 118 -15.47 5.81 -6.84
C ALA A 118 -15.31 6.70 -8.09
N LEU A 119 -15.02 8.00 -7.90
CA LEU A 119 -14.76 8.92 -9.01
C LEU A 119 -13.48 8.56 -9.75
N PHE A 120 -12.43 8.16 -9.02
CA PHE A 120 -11.18 7.74 -9.62
C PHE A 120 -11.37 6.47 -10.44
N ALA A 121 -12.02 5.45 -9.85
CA ALA A 121 -12.35 4.20 -10.53
C ALA A 121 -13.15 4.45 -11.81
N LYS A 122 -14.26 5.20 -11.73
CA LYS A 122 -15.10 5.48 -12.90
C LYS A 122 -14.40 6.28 -13.99
N SER A 123 -13.53 7.21 -13.61
CA SER A 123 -12.74 7.96 -14.60
C SER A 123 -11.75 7.05 -15.32
N LEU A 124 -11.16 6.07 -14.63
CA LEU A 124 -10.22 5.11 -15.21
C LEU A 124 -10.90 4.02 -16.05
N GLU A 125 -12.08 3.53 -15.69
CA GLU A 125 -12.78 2.46 -16.42
C GLU A 125 -13.00 2.78 -17.90
N SER A 126 -13.23 4.05 -18.22
CA SER A 126 -13.43 4.52 -19.60
C SER A 126 -12.14 4.65 -20.43
N VAL A 127 -10.98 4.56 -19.78
CA VAL A 127 -9.66 4.67 -20.41
C VAL A 127 -9.15 3.28 -20.77
N PRO A 128 -8.67 3.04 -22.00
CA PRO A 128 -8.08 1.76 -22.38
C PRO A 128 -6.85 1.41 -21.54
N ASP A 129 -6.62 0.13 -21.29
CA ASP A 129 -5.40 -0.31 -20.61
C ASP A 129 -4.15 0.10 -21.42
N ARG A 130 -3.09 0.46 -20.71
CA ARG A 130 -1.78 0.84 -21.29
C ARG A 130 -1.84 2.00 -22.29
N SER A 131 -2.73 2.95 -22.06
CA SER A 131 -2.90 4.12 -22.92
C SER A 131 -2.44 5.43 -22.28
N LEU A 132 -2.21 5.44 -20.96
CA LEU A 132 -1.74 6.64 -20.25
C LEU A 132 -0.23 6.79 -20.39
N ALA A 133 0.17 7.78 -21.19
CA ALA A 133 1.57 8.08 -21.48
C ALA A 133 2.33 8.70 -20.30
N ALA A 134 3.65 8.51 -20.30
CA ALA A 134 4.54 8.99 -19.25
C ALA A 134 4.48 10.52 -19.04
N SER A 135 4.21 11.30 -20.09
CA SER A 135 4.07 12.77 -20.02
C SER A 135 2.91 13.22 -19.11
N LEU A 136 1.89 12.38 -18.92
CA LEU A 136 0.79 12.68 -18.01
C LEU A 136 1.24 12.73 -16.55
N LEU A 137 2.28 11.96 -16.19
CA LEU A 137 2.82 11.93 -14.82
C LEU A 137 3.49 13.25 -14.42
N GLU A 138 3.79 14.13 -15.38
CA GLU A 138 4.31 15.48 -15.14
C GLU A 138 3.21 16.45 -14.67
N LEU A 139 1.94 16.10 -14.88
CA LEU A 139 0.81 16.90 -14.41
C LEU A 139 0.67 16.77 -12.89
N LYS A 140 0.53 17.91 -12.20
CA LYS A 140 0.39 17.96 -10.73
C LYS A 140 -0.69 17.01 -10.19
N SER A 141 -1.83 16.91 -10.87
CA SER A 141 -2.94 16.06 -10.46
C SER A 141 -2.63 14.56 -10.56
N PHE A 142 -1.81 14.15 -11.54
CA PHE A 142 -1.34 12.77 -11.70
C PHE A 142 -0.22 12.40 -10.73
N TYR A 143 0.39 13.38 -10.08
CA TYR A 143 1.25 13.15 -8.92
C TYR A 143 0.44 13.13 -7.61
N SER A 144 -0.45 14.11 -7.40
CA SER A 144 -1.13 14.29 -6.11
C SER A 144 -2.22 13.25 -5.85
N ALA A 145 -2.99 12.82 -6.86
CA ALA A 145 -4.04 11.82 -6.64
C ALA A 145 -3.47 10.43 -6.29
N PRO A 146 -2.47 9.86 -7.01
CA PRO A 146 -1.86 8.59 -6.59
C PRO A 146 -1.13 8.69 -5.24
N ARG A 147 -0.54 9.85 -4.93
CA ARG A 147 0.04 10.09 -3.60
C ARG A 147 -1.03 10.04 -2.50
N ASN A 148 -2.14 10.74 -2.66
CA ASN A 148 -3.23 10.72 -1.67
C ASN A 148 -3.85 9.32 -1.58
N LEU A 149 -3.95 8.60 -2.70
CA LEU A 149 -4.38 7.20 -2.70
C LEU A 149 -3.42 6.32 -1.88
N ARG A 150 -2.10 6.50 -2.01
CA ARG A 150 -1.12 5.81 -1.14
C ARG A 150 -1.36 6.12 0.33
N GLU A 151 -1.60 7.37 0.70
CA GLU A 151 -1.92 7.76 2.09
C GLU A 151 -3.21 7.06 2.57
N VAL A 152 -4.21 6.86 1.70
CA VAL A 152 -5.37 6.02 2.02
C VAL A 152 -4.98 4.56 2.26
N LEU A 153 -4.07 3.99 1.46
CA LEU A 153 -3.63 2.60 1.63
C LEU A 153 -2.88 2.37 2.95
N THR A 154 -2.14 3.36 3.43
CA THR A 154 -1.24 3.21 4.59
C THR A 154 -1.86 3.73 5.89
N ASP A 155 -2.52 4.89 5.84
CA ASP A 155 -2.84 5.66 7.05
C ASP A 155 -4.34 5.63 7.39
N CYS A 156 -5.19 5.20 6.45
CA CYS A 156 -6.62 5.13 6.68
C CYS A 156 -6.97 4.02 7.67
N PRO A 157 -7.71 4.27 8.77
CA PRO A 157 -8.06 3.23 9.75
C PRO A 157 -9.10 2.23 9.21
N MET A 158 -9.89 2.62 8.20
CA MET A 158 -11.00 1.83 7.67
C MET A 158 -10.51 0.78 6.66
N GLN A 159 -10.59 -0.50 7.03
CA GLN A 159 -10.07 -1.61 6.21
C GLN A 159 -10.74 -1.70 4.83
N HIS A 160 -12.05 -1.50 4.75
CA HIS A 160 -12.77 -1.60 3.48
C HIS A 160 -12.34 -0.50 2.49
N LEU A 161 -11.98 0.71 2.99
CA LEU A 161 -11.40 1.77 2.16
C LEU A 161 -10.00 1.43 1.70
N ARG A 162 -9.15 0.84 2.55
CA ARG A 162 -7.82 0.37 2.13
C ARG A 162 -7.93 -0.68 1.03
N GLN A 163 -8.86 -1.63 1.17
CA GLN A 163 -9.10 -2.69 0.18
C GLN A 163 -9.63 -2.13 -1.14
N SER A 164 -10.62 -1.23 -1.10
CA SER A 164 -11.13 -0.52 -2.29
C SER A 164 -10.03 0.33 -2.94
N GLY A 165 -9.26 1.05 -2.14
CA GLY A 165 -8.11 1.83 -2.59
C GLY A 165 -7.09 0.98 -3.34
N LEU A 166 -6.81 -0.25 -2.88
CA LEU A 166 -5.85 -1.13 -3.54
C LEU A 166 -6.34 -1.57 -4.93
N GLN A 167 -7.65 -1.79 -5.09
CA GLN A 167 -8.25 -2.10 -6.38
C GLN A 167 -8.13 -0.92 -7.35
N VAL A 168 -8.40 0.31 -6.88
CA VAL A 168 -8.23 1.53 -7.68
C VAL A 168 -6.75 1.77 -8.02
N PHE A 169 -5.84 1.47 -7.09
CA PHE A 169 -4.40 1.59 -7.30
C PHE A 169 -3.92 0.66 -8.42
N GLN A 170 -4.37 -0.60 -8.42
CA GLN A 170 -4.07 -1.53 -9.52
C GLN A 170 -4.69 -1.07 -10.83
N LEU A 171 -5.96 -0.64 -10.81
CA LEU A 171 -6.64 -0.13 -12.00
C LEU A 171 -5.85 1.04 -12.62
N PHE A 172 -5.35 1.97 -11.79
CA PHE A 172 -4.50 3.06 -12.26
C PHE A 172 -3.22 2.54 -12.92
N ILE A 173 -2.51 1.60 -12.28
CA ILE A 173 -1.30 0.96 -12.83
C ILE A 173 -1.60 0.30 -14.19
N ASP A 174 -2.72 -0.39 -14.32
CA ASP A 174 -3.10 -1.09 -15.55
C ASP A 174 -3.31 -0.13 -16.73
N LYS A 175 -3.80 1.09 -16.44
CA LYS A 175 -3.98 2.15 -17.46
C LYS A 175 -2.67 2.79 -17.93
N LEU A 176 -1.63 2.79 -17.11
CA LEU A 176 -0.31 3.33 -17.47
C LEU A 176 0.31 2.52 -18.61
N ASP A 177 0.90 3.19 -19.59
CA ASP A 177 1.76 2.53 -20.57
C ASP A 177 3.06 2.05 -19.92
N ALA A 178 3.89 1.39 -20.71
CA ALA A 178 5.18 0.84 -20.30
C ALA A 178 6.11 1.84 -19.59
N GLU A 179 6.37 2.96 -20.26
CA GLU A 179 7.30 3.99 -19.78
C GLU A 179 6.73 4.68 -18.54
N ALA A 180 5.42 4.95 -18.53
CA ALA A 180 4.73 5.53 -17.39
C ALA A 180 4.77 4.59 -16.18
N LYS A 181 4.53 3.28 -16.36
CA LYS A 181 4.67 2.29 -15.28
C LYS A 181 6.09 2.31 -14.72
N HIS A 182 7.11 2.32 -15.58
CA HIS A 182 8.50 2.34 -15.14
C HIS A 182 8.81 3.56 -14.28
N LYS A 183 8.49 4.77 -14.77
CA LYS A 183 8.67 6.02 -14.00
C LYS A 183 7.87 6.01 -12.70
N PHE A 184 6.62 5.54 -12.74
CA PHE A 184 5.76 5.45 -11.58
C PHE A 184 6.32 4.50 -10.52
N PHE A 185 6.74 3.29 -10.90
CA PHE A 185 7.33 2.32 -9.97
C PHE A 185 8.62 2.84 -9.35
N ARG A 186 9.49 3.48 -10.13
CA ARG A 186 10.70 4.15 -9.60
C ARG A 186 10.34 5.23 -8.59
N CYS A 187 9.31 6.03 -8.86
CA CYS A 187 8.84 7.05 -7.92
C CYS A 187 8.31 6.43 -6.63
N MET A 188 7.47 5.39 -6.73
CA MET A 188 6.88 4.73 -5.57
C MET A 188 7.94 4.07 -4.68
N LEU A 189 8.89 3.33 -5.26
CA LEU A 189 10.00 2.71 -4.51
C LEU A 189 10.91 3.73 -3.81
N LYS A 190 10.98 4.98 -4.31
CA LYS A 190 11.81 6.03 -3.70
C LYS A 190 11.08 6.86 -2.64
N THR A 191 9.75 6.92 -2.70
CA THR A 191 8.98 7.94 -1.95
C THR A 191 7.91 7.37 -1.05
N SER A 192 7.56 6.09 -1.17
CA SER A 192 6.45 5.51 -0.41
C SER A 192 6.80 5.28 1.05
N ASN A 193 8.03 4.84 1.35
CA ASN A 193 8.50 4.57 2.71
C ASN A 193 7.53 3.66 3.49
N HIS A 194 6.94 2.69 2.79
CA HIS A 194 6.00 1.73 3.36
C HIS A 194 6.17 0.37 2.68
N ASP A 195 6.72 -0.60 3.42
CA ASP A 195 7.14 -1.90 2.89
C ASP A 195 6.02 -2.67 2.18
N GLY A 196 4.78 -2.60 2.67
CA GLY A 196 3.64 -3.24 2.00
C GLY A 196 3.28 -2.63 0.64
N VAL A 197 3.49 -1.32 0.46
CA VAL A 197 3.26 -0.64 -0.83
C VAL A 197 4.42 -0.95 -1.76
N GLU A 198 5.64 -0.90 -1.27
CA GLU A 198 6.84 -1.24 -2.06
C GLU A 198 6.81 -2.68 -2.51
N SER A 199 6.45 -3.63 -1.63
CA SER A 199 6.21 -5.04 -1.98
C SER A 199 5.17 -5.17 -3.10
N TYR A 200 4.06 -4.44 -3.03
CA TYR A 200 3.05 -4.45 -4.08
C TYR A 200 3.58 -3.91 -5.43
N ILE A 201 4.44 -2.90 -5.40
CA ILE A 201 5.11 -2.37 -6.58
C ILE A 201 6.12 -3.38 -7.13
N ILE A 202 6.90 -4.06 -6.30
CA ILE A 202 7.85 -5.10 -6.72
C ILE A 202 7.11 -6.25 -7.41
N LYS A 203 5.98 -6.67 -6.85
CA LYS A 203 5.10 -7.66 -7.47
C LYS A 203 4.63 -7.21 -8.86
N ASN A 204 4.26 -5.94 -9.00
CA ASN A 204 3.87 -5.38 -10.30
C ASN A 204 5.05 -5.27 -11.28
N ILE A 205 6.26 -4.96 -10.81
CA ILE A 205 7.49 -5.00 -11.63
C ILE A 205 7.68 -6.42 -12.16
N ARG A 206 7.59 -7.44 -11.31
CA ARG A 206 7.66 -8.85 -11.73
C ARG A 206 6.66 -9.17 -12.85
N ASN A 207 5.41 -8.74 -12.69
CA ASN A 207 4.36 -8.94 -13.70
C ASN A 207 4.70 -8.26 -15.03
N GLN A 208 5.28 -7.05 -15.00
CA GLN A 208 5.70 -6.37 -16.23
C GLN A 208 6.91 -7.04 -16.87
N VAL A 209 7.88 -7.52 -16.08
CA VAL A 209 9.01 -8.31 -16.60
C VAL A 209 8.49 -9.57 -17.30
N GLU A 210 7.61 -10.35 -16.65
CA GLU A 210 7.00 -11.52 -17.26
C GLU A 210 6.25 -11.17 -18.54
N PHE A 211 5.51 -10.06 -18.54
CA PHE A 211 4.79 -9.60 -19.70
C PHE A 211 5.74 -9.23 -20.85
N SER A 212 6.76 -8.41 -20.61
CA SER A 212 7.71 -7.95 -21.63
C SER A 212 8.59 -9.07 -22.19
N MET A 213 8.80 -10.16 -21.45
CA MET A 213 9.52 -11.35 -21.94
C MET A 213 8.71 -12.20 -22.94
N LYS A 214 7.38 -12.04 -23.02
CA LYS A 214 6.56 -12.86 -23.94
C LYS A 214 6.73 -12.39 -25.40
N PRO A 215 6.83 -13.31 -26.39
CA PRO A 215 6.96 -12.95 -27.80
C PRO A 215 5.84 -12.03 -28.28
N GLY A 216 6.18 -11.04 -29.10
CA GLY A 216 5.22 -10.06 -29.64
C GLY A 216 4.98 -8.84 -28.74
N ASN A 217 5.53 -8.83 -27.53
CA ASN A 217 5.51 -7.65 -26.66
C ASN A 217 6.77 -6.82 -26.90
N GLY A 218 6.64 -5.71 -27.65
CA GLY A 218 7.76 -4.86 -28.06
C GLY A 218 8.26 -3.87 -27.01
N ASP A 219 7.83 -3.99 -25.76
CA ASP A 219 8.16 -3.03 -24.70
C ASP A 219 9.51 -3.36 -24.05
N LYS A 220 10.44 -2.41 -24.16
CA LYS A 220 11.80 -2.51 -23.62
C LYS A 220 11.94 -1.95 -22.20
N SER A 221 10.92 -1.28 -21.64
CA SER A 221 11.04 -0.62 -20.33
C SER A 221 11.30 -1.58 -19.17
N PHE A 222 10.95 -2.87 -19.31
CA PHE A 222 11.09 -3.88 -18.25
C PHE A 222 12.07 -5.02 -18.59
N VAL A 223 12.91 -4.82 -19.61
CA VAL A 223 13.93 -5.79 -20.03
C VAL A 223 15.22 -5.05 -20.41
N GLY A 224 16.33 -5.77 -20.53
CA GLY A 224 17.62 -5.18 -20.89
C GLY A 224 18.08 -4.10 -19.90
N ALA A 225 18.76 -3.07 -20.40
CA ALA A 225 19.36 -2.03 -19.56
C ALA A 225 18.34 -1.21 -18.75
N GLU A 226 17.11 -1.03 -19.26
CA GLU A 226 16.07 -0.27 -18.55
C GLU A 226 15.57 -0.99 -17.28
N LEU A 227 15.76 -2.30 -17.16
CA LEU A 227 15.41 -3.04 -15.95
C LEU A 227 16.37 -2.73 -14.79
N LEU A 228 17.64 -2.43 -15.06
CA LEU A 228 18.69 -2.31 -14.04
C LEU A 228 18.41 -1.20 -13.00
N PRO A 229 17.95 0.00 -13.39
CA PRO A 229 17.61 1.03 -12.41
C PRO A 229 16.43 0.67 -11.50
N LEU A 230 15.52 -0.22 -11.94
CA LEU A 230 14.49 -0.77 -11.06
C LEU A 230 15.12 -1.80 -10.12
N MET A 231 15.98 -2.69 -10.61
CA MET A 231 16.61 -3.72 -9.80
C MET A 231 17.49 -3.13 -8.70
N ALA A 232 18.21 -2.05 -8.98
CA ALA A 232 18.96 -1.31 -7.96
C ALA A 232 18.09 -0.73 -6.83
N LEU A 233 16.81 -0.44 -7.10
CA LEU A 233 15.86 0.03 -6.08
C LEU A 233 15.15 -1.11 -5.36
N VAL A 234 14.94 -2.25 -6.03
CA VAL A 234 14.27 -3.42 -5.45
C VAL A 234 15.23 -4.24 -4.58
N LEU A 235 16.45 -4.46 -5.07
CA LEU A 235 17.48 -5.28 -4.44
C LEU A 235 18.39 -4.40 -3.57
N CYS A 236 17.77 -3.65 -2.65
CA CYS A 236 18.50 -2.83 -1.69
C CYS A 236 17.82 -2.89 -0.31
N LEU A 237 18.63 -2.72 0.74
CA LEU A 237 18.16 -2.57 2.12
C LEU A 237 18.34 -1.11 2.53
N PRO A 238 17.28 -0.35 2.90
CA PRO A 238 17.37 1.10 3.10
C PRO A 238 18.37 1.52 4.18
N GLN A 239 18.55 0.73 5.25
CA GLN A 239 19.55 0.95 6.30
C GLN A 239 20.67 -0.11 6.25
N GLY A 240 20.89 -0.74 5.09
CA GLY A 240 21.84 -1.83 4.94
C GLY A 240 21.55 -2.99 5.91
N ALA A 241 22.58 -3.50 6.56
CA ALA A 241 22.46 -4.62 7.50
C ALA A 241 21.68 -4.29 8.79
N GLU A 242 21.45 -3.01 9.08
CA GLU A 242 20.69 -2.56 10.26
C GLU A 242 19.19 -2.42 9.99
N THR A 243 18.75 -2.68 8.75
CA THR A 243 17.33 -2.67 8.37
C THR A 243 16.54 -3.64 9.25
N ASP A 244 15.42 -3.20 9.82
CA ASP A 244 14.50 -4.08 10.54
C ASP A 244 13.83 -5.05 9.57
N LEU A 245 14.31 -6.30 9.56
CA LEU A 245 13.86 -7.35 8.65
C LEU A 245 12.45 -7.84 8.96
N LEU A 246 11.92 -7.66 10.19
CA LEU A 246 10.54 -8.04 10.47
C LEU A 246 9.56 -7.03 9.90
N THR A 247 9.84 -5.74 10.08
CA THR A 247 9.02 -4.66 9.51
C THR A 247 9.08 -4.70 7.97
N SER A 248 10.26 -4.97 7.40
CA SER A 248 10.46 -5.02 5.95
C SER A 248 10.26 -6.39 5.30
N MET A 249 9.67 -7.35 6.03
CA MET A 249 9.54 -8.74 5.57
C MET A 249 8.86 -8.86 4.20
N ASP A 250 7.72 -8.20 4.01
CA ASP A 250 6.96 -8.29 2.76
C ASP A 250 7.75 -7.76 1.56
N ARG A 251 8.54 -6.70 1.77
CA ARG A 251 9.41 -6.11 0.75
C ARG A 251 10.56 -7.04 0.42
N VAL A 252 11.28 -7.55 1.44
CA VAL A 252 12.42 -8.47 1.26
C VAL A 252 11.97 -9.76 0.57
N MET A 253 10.85 -10.34 1.00
CA MET A 253 10.31 -11.56 0.41
C MET A 253 9.95 -11.38 -1.06
N GLU A 254 9.31 -10.27 -1.42
CA GLU A 254 8.96 -10.01 -2.82
C GLU A 254 10.21 -9.69 -3.68
N SER A 255 11.21 -8.98 -3.12
CA SER A 255 12.51 -8.77 -3.77
C SER A 255 13.23 -10.09 -4.07
N LEU A 256 13.31 -11.00 -3.09
CA LEU A 256 13.91 -12.32 -3.27
C LEU A 256 13.14 -13.16 -4.29
N ASN A 257 11.80 -13.12 -4.27
CA ASN A 257 10.98 -13.84 -5.24
C ASN A 257 11.15 -13.30 -6.67
N LEU A 258 11.26 -11.98 -6.85
CA LEU A 258 11.60 -11.39 -8.14
C LEU A 258 12.98 -11.82 -8.61
N LEU A 259 14.00 -11.75 -7.74
CA LEU A 259 15.35 -12.18 -8.07
C LEU A 259 15.39 -13.66 -8.49
N ARG A 260 14.73 -14.52 -7.71
CA ARG A 260 14.58 -15.94 -8.05
C ARG A 260 13.92 -16.12 -9.41
N TYR A 261 12.87 -15.36 -9.71
CA TYR A 261 12.19 -15.41 -11.01
C TYR A 261 13.14 -15.03 -12.17
N LEU A 262 13.92 -13.96 -12.01
CA LEU A 262 14.89 -13.50 -13.01
C LEU A 262 15.96 -14.57 -13.28
N LEU A 263 16.50 -15.21 -12.23
CA LEU A 263 17.50 -16.27 -12.38
C LEU A 263 16.96 -17.51 -13.10
N LEU A 264 15.70 -17.88 -12.87
CA LEU A 264 15.06 -18.98 -13.61
C LEU A 264 14.91 -18.65 -15.10
N ARG A 265 14.85 -17.36 -15.46
CA ARG A 265 14.70 -16.83 -16.82
C ARG A 265 16.01 -16.31 -17.43
N GLU A 266 17.16 -16.69 -16.85
CA GLU A 266 18.47 -16.20 -17.28
C GLU A 266 18.73 -16.30 -18.80
N ALA A 267 18.32 -17.40 -19.44
CA ALA A 267 18.52 -17.59 -20.87
C ALA A 267 17.84 -16.50 -21.72
N ASP A 268 16.70 -15.98 -21.26
CA ASP A 268 15.95 -14.90 -21.92
C ASP A 268 16.61 -13.52 -21.66
N LEU A 269 17.44 -13.40 -20.62
CA LEU A 269 18.14 -12.16 -20.22
C LEU A 269 19.57 -12.05 -20.79
N ARG A 270 20.22 -13.19 -21.08
CA ARG A 270 21.60 -13.25 -21.60
C ARG A 270 21.78 -12.73 -23.03
N SER A 271 20.72 -12.35 -23.75
CA SER A 271 20.86 -11.74 -25.08
C SER A 271 21.63 -10.40 -25.06
N THR A 272 21.83 -9.81 -23.88
CA THR A 272 22.62 -8.61 -23.64
C THR A 272 23.60 -8.85 -22.49
N THR A 273 24.82 -9.33 -22.81
CA THR A 273 25.84 -9.74 -21.83
C THR A 273 26.08 -8.72 -20.72
N ASP A 274 26.17 -7.43 -21.06
CA ASP A 274 26.44 -6.34 -20.11
C ASP A 274 25.36 -6.21 -19.02
N VAL A 275 24.10 -6.47 -19.35
CA VAL A 275 22.97 -6.35 -18.42
C VAL A 275 23.00 -7.45 -17.36
N TRP A 276 23.40 -8.66 -17.75
CA TRP A 276 23.46 -9.79 -16.84
C TRP A 276 24.60 -9.65 -15.83
N GLU A 277 25.76 -9.14 -16.26
CA GLU A 277 26.89 -8.87 -15.38
C GLU A 277 26.53 -7.82 -14.33
N GLU A 278 25.89 -6.72 -14.74
CA GLU A 278 25.47 -5.66 -13.80
C GLU A 278 24.40 -6.17 -12.81
N LEU A 279 23.39 -6.91 -13.30
CA LEU A 279 22.39 -7.52 -12.42
C LEU A 279 23.03 -8.51 -11.43
N SER A 280 24.03 -9.27 -11.88
CA SER A 280 24.78 -10.18 -11.02
C SER A 280 25.53 -9.43 -9.92
N GLY A 281 26.14 -8.28 -10.25
CA GLY A 281 26.77 -7.40 -9.26
C GLY A 281 25.78 -6.88 -8.22
N ILE A 282 24.61 -6.39 -8.65
CA ILE A 282 23.54 -5.92 -7.74
C ILE A 282 23.07 -7.06 -6.82
N LYS A 283 22.85 -8.25 -7.39
CA LYS A 283 22.45 -9.45 -6.66
C LYS A 283 23.46 -9.80 -5.56
N GLU A 284 24.74 -9.90 -5.88
CA GLU A 284 25.77 -10.30 -4.91
C GLU A 284 25.87 -9.32 -3.74
N GLU A 285 25.84 -8.01 -4.03
CA GLU A 285 25.88 -7.00 -2.97
C GLU A 285 24.63 -7.07 -2.07
N TYR A 286 23.44 -7.19 -2.68
CA TYR A 286 22.19 -7.32 -1.93
C TYR A 286 22.18 -8.55 -1.01
N LEU A 287 22.50 -9.73 -1.53
CA LEU A 287 22.49 -10.98 -0.75
C LEU A 287 23.53 -10.95 0.37
N LYS A 288 24.71 -10.37 0.12
CA LYS A 288 25.75 -10.19 1.12
C LYS A 288 25.25 -9.33 2.29
N VAL A 289 24.68 -8.16 2.02
CA VAL A 289 24.16 -7.27 3.07
C VAL A 289 23.00 -7.91 3.83
N LEU A 290 22.08 -8.59 3.11
CA LEU A 290 20.96 -9.29 3.72
C LEU A 290 21.40 -10.42 4.65
N ARG A 291 22.43 -11.19 4.31
CA ARG A 291 23.00 -12.21 5.20
C ARG A 291 23.55 -11.62 6.49
N VAL A 292 24.25 -10.48 6.42
CA VAL A 292 24.75 -9.81 7.61
C VAL A 292 23.57 -9.37 8.49
N GLY A 293 22.55 -8.75 7.90
CA GLY A 293 21.33 -8.36 8.63
C GLY A 293 20.58 -9.53 9.27
N LEU A 294 20.47 -10.66 8.56
CA LEU A 294 19.89 -11.90 9.10
C LEU A 294 20.72 -12.45 10.26
N GLY A 295 22.05 -12.43 10.14
CA GLY A 295 22.97 -12.87 11.19
C GLY A 295 22.83 -12.04 12.47
N ILE A 296 22.81 -10.71 12.34
CA ILE A 296 22.62 -9.77 13.46
C ILE A 296 21.24 -10.01 14.10
N SER A 297 20.19 -10.00 13.30
CA SER A 297 18.81 -10.15 13.78
C SER A 297 18.61 -11.49 14.49
N ARG A 298 19.04 -12.60 13.86
CA ARG A 298 18.97 -13.94 14.47
C ARG A 298 19.74 -14.02 15.78
N GLY A 299 20.94 -13.43 15.84
CA GLY A 299 21.75 -13.37 17.05
C GLY A 299 21.04 -12.67 18.21
N TYR A 300 20.43 -11.51 17.92
CA TYR A 300 19.63 -10.74 18.89
C TYR A 300 18.42 -11.54 19.38
N TYR A 301 17.52 -11.94 18.47
CA TYR A 301 16.27 -12.62 18.82
C TYR A 301 16.51 -13.99 19.50
N SER A 302 17.56 -14.71 19.10
CA SER A 302 17.94 -15.98 19.75
C SER A 302 18.44 -15.77 21.18
N SER A 303 19.19 -14.70 21.43
CA SER A 303 19.71 -14.38 22.76
C SER A 303 18.58 -13.95 23.69
N GLU A 304 17.66 -13.10 23.20
CA GLU A 304 16.46 -12.69 23.94
C GLU A 304 15.57 -13.89 24.29
N LEU A 305 15.37 -14.80 23.33
CA LEU A 305 14.60 -16.02 23.54
C LEU A 305 15.23 -16.95 24.59
N LYS A 306 16.56 -17.04 24.63
CA LYS A 306 17.29 -17.83 25.64
C LYS A 306 17.15 -17.20 27.02
N ALA A 307 17.40 -15.90 27.15
CA ALA A 307 17.28 -15.16 28.40
C ALA A 307 15.88 -15.31 29.01
N LEU A 308 14.82 -15.17 28.20
CA LEU A 308 13.44 -15.31 28.66
C LEU A 308 13.10 -16.75 29.10
N ARG A 309 13.67 -17.76 28.43
CA ARG A 309 13.52 -19.17 28.84
C ARG A 309 14.27 -19.46 30.15
N GLU A 310 15.42 -18.84 30.38
CA GLU A 310 16.19 -18.99 31.61
C GLU A 310 15.53 -18.31 32.80
N ASP A 311 15.05 -17.07 32.63
CA ASP A 311 14.26 -16.36 33.65
C ASP A 311 13.02 -17.17 34.07
N ARG A 312 12.31 -17.76 33.10
CA ARG A 312 11.18 -18.65 33.40
C ARG A 312 11.60 -19.89 34.21
N LYS A 313 12.75 -20.50 33.89
CA LYS A 313 13.27 -21.65 34.65
C LYS A 313 13.64 -21.25 36.07
N LEU A 314 14.23 -20.06 36.25
CA LEU A 314 14.59 -19.51 37.55
C LEU A 314 13.36 -19.26 38.40
N LYS A 315 12.37 -18.52 37.89
CA LYS A 315 11.08 -18.27 38.56
C LYS A 315 10.35 -19.56 38.92
N ALA A 316 10.35 -20.56 38.03
CA ALA A 316 9.74 -21.87 38.32
C ALA A 316 10.48 -22.63 39.43
N ARG A 317 11.81 -22.46 39.54
CA ARG A 317 12.61 -23.05 40.62
C ARG A 317 12.33 -22.34 41.95
N GLU A 318 12.32 -21.01 41.96
CA GLU A 318 11.99 -20.19 43.12
C GLU A 318 10.59 -20.50 43.66
N ALA A 319 9.59 -20.61 42.78
CA ALA A 319 8.22 -20.98 43.16
C ALA A 319 8.13 -22.39 43.79
N ARG A 320 8.94 -23.35 43.29
CA ARG A 320 9.03 -24.69 43.86
C ARG A 320 9.71 -24.68 45.24
N GLU A 321 10.77 -23.90 45.40
CA GLU A 321 11.49 -23.74 46.67
C GLU A 321 10.59 -23.04 47.71
N ALA A 322 9.90 -21.96 47.34
CA ALA A 322 8.92 -21.29 48.20
C ALA A 322 7.76 -22.21 48.61
N SER A 323 7.25 -23.04 47.69
CA SER A 323 6.21 -24.02 47.97
C SER A 323 6.66 -25.12 48.93
N ARG A 324 7.92 -25.56 48.85
CA ARG A 324 8.52 -26.54 49.78
C ARG A 324 8.65 -25.94 51.18
N SER A 325 9.17 -24.72 51.28
CA SER A 325 9.28 -23.99 52.56
C SER A 325 7.91 -23.72 53.20
N SER A 326 6.89 -23.38 52.40
CA SER A 326 5.52 -23.20 52.88
C SER A 326 4.88 -24.51 53.38
N ARG A 327 5.12 -25.65 52.73
CA ARG A 327 4.64 -26.97 53.22
C ARG A 327 5.28 -27.36 54.54
N LEU A 328 6.58 -27.11 54.71
CA LEU A 328 7.30 -27.36 55.98
C LEU A 328 6.73 -26.50 57.12
N LEU A 329 6.35 -25.25 56.86
CA LEU A 329 5.70 -24.38 57.84
C LEU A 329 4.26 -24.82 58.15
N LYS A 330 3.48 -25.27 57.15
CA LYS A 330 2.11 -25.77 57.34
C LYS A 330 2.03 -27.12 58.07
N SER A 331 3.10 -27.93 58.08
CA SER A 331 3.16 -29.15 58.91
C SER A 331 3.31 -28.87 60.41
N ILE A 332 3.54 -27.61 60.82
CA ILE A 332 3.74 -27.22 62.23
C ILE A 332 2.54 -26.45 62.81
N THR A 333 1.56 -26.02 62.00
CA THR A 333 0.46 -25.19 62.50
C THR A 333 -0.91 -25.77 62.15
N VAL A 334 -1.60 -26.30 63.17
CA VAL A 334 -3.02 -26.67 63.13
C VAL A 334 -3.88 -25.40 63.18
N ARG A 335 -4.82 -25.31 62.23
CA ARG A 335 -6.03 -24.45 62.14
C ARG A 335 -5.91 -22.99 62.62
N HIS A 336 -6.04 -22.06 61.67
CA HIS A 336 -7.16 -21.11 61.66
C HIS A 336 -7.31 -20.49 60.26
N GLN A 337 -8.54 -20.50 59.73
CA GLN A 337 -8.94 -19.77 58.53
C GLN A 337 -9.24 -18.32 58.91
N GLU A 338 -8.86 -17.38 58.06
CA GLU A 338 -9.73 -16.28 57.62
C GLU A 338 -9.15 -15.64 56.36
N GLY A 339 -9.95 -15.63 55.29
CA GLY A 339 -9.55 -15.14 53.97
C GLY A 339 -10.30 -13.87 53.62
N SER A 340 -9.55 -12.82 53.29
CA SER A 340 -9.95 -11.82 52.31
C SER A 340 -8.72 -11.08 51.81
N ASN A 341 -8.28 -11.42 50.60
CA ASN A 341 -7.63 -10.51 49.65
C ASN A 341 -7.49 -11.24 48.31
N MET A 342 -7.67 -10.49 47.21
CA MET A 342 -7.65 -10.96 45.82
C MET A 342 -6.52 -11.97 45.55
N SER A 343 -6.84 -13.10 44.91
CA SER A 343 -5.92 -14.22 44.75
C SER A 343 -4.64 -13.83 43.98
N PRO A 344 -3.43 -14.05 44.55
CA PRO A 344 -2.15 -13.96 43.85
C PRO A 344 -2.11 -14.76 42.54
N GLU A 345 -2.96 -15.78 42.40
CA GLU A 345 -3.01 -16.67 41.23
C GLU A 345 -3.46 -15.93 39.96
N ALA A 346 -4.35 -14.94 40.06
CA ALA A 346 -4.82 -14.17 38.91
C ALA A 346 -3.72 -13.26 38.32
N GLN A 347 -2.87 -12.68 39.19
CA GLN A 347 -1.71 -11.87 38.77
C GLN A 347 -0.60 -12.73 38.17
N HIS A 348 -0.32 -13.91 38.75
CA HIS A 348 0.66 -14.86 38.22
C HIS A 348 0.19 -15.47 36.89
N GLN A 349 -1.11 -15.74 36.71
CA GLN A 349 -1.66 -16.21 35.44
C GLN A 349 -1.58 -15.16 34.33
N GLY A 350 -1.86 -13.88 34.63
CA GLY A 350 -1.70 -12.79 33.68
C GLY A 350 -0.25 -12.63 33.20
N GLN A 351 0.72 -12.60 34.13
CA GLN A 351 2.14 -12.52 33.79
C GLN A 351 2.65 -13.75 33.02
N GLN A 352 2.15 -14.95 33.34
CA GLN A 352 2.51 -16.18 32.64
C GLN A 352 1.97 -16.20 31.20
N ALA A 353 0.77 -15.66 30.98
CA ALA A 353 0.17 -15.52 29.65
C ALA A 353 0.95 -14.51 28.79
N ASP A 354 1.33 -13.37 29.36
CA ASP A 354 2.13 -12.35 28.66
C ASP A 354 3.53 -12.87 28.30
N HIS A 355 4.21 -13.59 29.20
CA HIS A 355 5.48 -14.25 28.86
C HIS A 355 5.34 -15.29 27.76
N CYS A 356 4.24 -16.04 27.74
CA CYS A 356 4.02 -17.03 26.70
C CYS A 356 3.81 -16.37 25.32
N ARG A 357 3.14 -15.21 25.28
CA ARG A 357 2.99 -14.40 24.06
C ARG A 357 4.32 -13.85 23.56
N VAL A 358 5.15 -13.29 24.44
CA VAL A 358 6.48 -12.78 24.05
C VAL A 358 7.35 -13.91 23.47
N LEU A 359 7.35 -15.10 24.10
CA LEU A 359 8.05 -16.27 23.55
C LEU A 359 7.58 -16.65 22.15
N GLN A 360 6.28 -16.60 21.88
CA GLN A 360 5.71 -16.88 20.56
C GLN A 360 6.12 -15.83 19.53
N VAL A 361 6.12 -14.54 19.89
CA VAL A 361 6.54 -13.46 19.00
C VAL A 361 8.02 -13.62 18.61
N LEU A 362 8.90 -13.87 19.58
CA LEU A 362 10.33 -14.10 19.31
C LEU A 362 10.57 -15.34 18.44
N GLN A 363 9.79 -16.41 18.65
CA GLN A 363 9.87 -17.61 17.80
C GLN A 363 9.37 -17.32 16.38
N SER A 364 8.27 -16.59 16.25
CA SER A 364 7.74 -16.17 14.94
C SER A 364 8.77 -15.36 14.16
N ALA A 365 9.50 -14.47 14.83
CA ALA A 365 10.57 -13.70 14.21
C ALA A 365 11.70 -14.59 13.65
N LEU A 366 12.15 -15.59 14.42
CA LEU A 366 13.17 -16.54 13.96
C LEU A 366 12.70 -17.35 12.74
N VAL A 367 11.44 -17.80 12.74
CA VAL A 367 10.85 -18.51 11.58
C VAL A 367 10.82 -17.62 10.35
N THR A 368 10.51 -16.33 10.50
CA THR A 368 10.57 -15.36 9.40
C THR A 368 11.98 -15.24 8.83
N PHE A 369 13.01 -15.17 9.68
CA PHE A 369 14.40 -15.11 9.20
C PHE A 369 14.82 -16.40 8.48
N ASP A 370 14.41 -17.56 8.98
CA ASP A 370 14.69 -18.84 8.33
C ASP A 370 13.99 -18.96 6.98
N LEU A 371 12.78 -18.40 6.84
CA LEU A 371 12.09 -18.31 5.56
C LEU A 371 12.86 -17.47 4.54
N MET A 372 13.34 -16.28 4.95
CA MET A 372 14.17 -15.44 4.09
C MET A 372 15.46 -16.14 3.67
N GLU A 373 16.15 -16.77 4.62
CA GLU A 373 17.40 -17.49 4.37
C GLU A 373 17.18 -18.69 3.43
N SER A 374 16.05 -19.40 3.56
CA SER A 374 15.69 -20.49 2.64
C SER A 374 15.57 -20.03 1.18
N LEU A 375 15.06 -18.81 0.95
CA LEU A 375 14.99 -18.24 -0.39
C LEU A 375 16.37 -17.83 -0.91
N ILE A 376 17.24 -17.32 -0.05
CA ILE A 376 18.64 -17.01 -0.38
C ILE A 376 19.36 -18.28 -0.84
N PHE A 377 19.26 -19.37 -0.07
CA PHE A 377 19.85 -20.66 -0.45
C PHE A 377 19.32 -21.16 -1.79
N ARG A 378 18.00 -21.07 -2.02
CA ARG A 378 17.42 -21.49 -3.30
C ARG A 378 17.90 -20.62 -4.48
N ILE A 379 18.10 -19.33 -4.25
CA ILE A 379 18.64 -18.40 -5.26
C ILE A 379 20.07 -18.79 -5.65
N GLU A 380 20.90 -19.14 -4.66
CA GLU A 380 22.28 -19.60 -4.91
C GLU A 380 22.33 -20.95 -5.62
N GLU A 381 21.49 -21.90 -5.20
CA GLU A 381 21.37 -23.19 -5.84
C GLU A 381 21.05 -23.04 -7.33
N ILE A 382 20.07 -22.19 -7.67
CA ILE A 382 19.74 -21.88 -9.07
C ILE A 382 20.94 -21.27 -9.80
N ALA A 383 21.65 -20.32 -9.17
CA ALA A 383 22.82 -19.69 -9.78
C ALA A 383 23.95 -20.70 -10.06
N GLU A 384 24.20 -21.63 -9.13
CA GLU A 384 25.19 -22.69 -9.31
C GLU A 384 24.79 -23.71 -10.39
N GLU A 385 23.53 -24.13 -10.42
CA GLU A 385 22.99 -25.03 -11.46
C GLU A 385 23.25 -24.46 -12.86
N LYS A 386 23.06 -23.15 -13.02
CA LYS A 386 23.24 -22.45 -14.31
C LYS A 386 24.70 -22.30 -14.72
N LEU A 387 25.64 -22.25 -13.78
CA LEU A 387 27.08 -22.28 -14.08
C LEU A 387 27.56 -23.65 -14.54
N LYS A 388 26.88 -24.73 -14.12
CA LYS A 388 27.26 -26.13 -14.42
C LYS A 388 26.74 -26.62 -15.77
N ILE A 389 25.83 -25.90 -16.43
CA ILE A 389 25.32 -26.23 -17.77
C ILE A 389 26.27 -25.60 -18.79
N PRO A 390 27.06 -26.40 -19.56
CA PRO A 390 27.83 -25.85 -20.67
C PRO A 390 26.88 -25.27 -21.70
N ASN A 391 27.17 -24.06 -22.18
CA ASN A 391 26.45 -23.41 -23.29
C ASN A 391 26.38 -24.31 -24.53
#